data_AF-A0A381PGB5-F1
#
_entry.id   AF-A0A381PGB5-F1
#
_cell.length_a   1.000
_cell.length_b   1.000
_cell.length_c   1.000
_cell.angle_alpha   90.00
_cell.angle_beta   90.00
_cell.angle_gamma   90.00
#
_symmetry.space_group_name_H-M   'P 1'
#
loop_
_entity.id
_entity.type
_entity.pdbx_description
1 polymer ?
#
loop_
_entity_poly.entity_id
_entity_poly.type
_entity_poly.pdbx_seq_one_letter_code
_entity_poly.pdbx_strand_id
1 'polypeptide(L)'
;MDSRQVYKGMDIGTDKVPADVRTKVRHHGLDLVQPNERYSAGQFARDARAWIREIIKRDRVPVLAGGTGFFLRAITEPIFAEPPIDSARLKMLRRYLSTLDHRVLAKWVGRLDPERASLAIDGGPQRMSRTIEVTLLTGRPLSSWHRESPLDADALTGLIIQLELPREEMCKRINERVTYMVERGLVSEVRSLLEAGYTFDDPGMTATGYREIAQYLEGDQTLEEAMEEIRRNTRRYARRQLTWFRNQLPSTVRIIDATASIDFQATAVLDAWVEVHEQTGPQIRGDEPSL
;
A
#
# COMPACT_ATOMS: atom_id res chain seq x y z
N MET A 1 2.60 -6.97 -1.29
CA MET A 1 2.30 -5.58 -1.73
C MET A 1 1.11 -5.03 -0.94
N ASP A 2 1.27 -4.95 0.39
CA ASP A 2 0.24 -4.41 1.27
C ASP A 2 0.89 -3.43 2.24
N SER A 3 0.37 -2.20 2.33
CA SER A 3 0.92 -1.14 3.18
C SER A 3 0.78 -1.40 4.68
N ARG A 4 -0.01 -2.40 5.11
CA ARG A 4 -0.23 -2.74 6.52
C ARG A 4 0.51 -4.00 6.94
N GLN A 5 0.68 -4.96 6.04
CA GLN A 5 1.42 -6.19 6.36
C GLN A 5 2.93 -6.00 6.55
N VAL A 6 3.45 -4.80 6.24
CA VAL A 6 4.85 -4.43 6.50
C VAL A 6 5.15 -4.20 7.99
N TYR A 7 4.13 -4.04 8.84
CA TYR A 7 4.31 -3.75 10.27
C TYR A 7 4.42 -5.03 11.11
N LYS A 8 5.43 -5.06 11.97
CA LYS A 8 5.71 -6.14 12.93
C LYS A 8 4.64 -6.19 14.02
N GLY A 9 4.26 -7.41 14.43
CA GLY A 9 3.28 -7.64 15.51
C GLY A 9 1.83 -7.29 15.15
N MET A 10 1.58 -6.93 13.89
CA MET A 10 0.27 -6.61 13.36
C MET A 10 -0.12 -7.70 12.34
N ASP A 11 -0.59 -8.86 12.80
CA ASP A 11 -0.85 -10.04 11.97
C ASP A 11 -2.34 -10.28 11.71
N ILE A 12 -3.14 -10.34 12.77
CA ILE A 12 -4.58 -10.64 12.70
C ILE A 12 -5.31 -9.47 12.03
N GLY A 13 -5.11 -8.25 12.52
CA GLY A 13 -5.81 -7.07 11.99
C GLY A 13 -5.38 -6.68 10.57
N THR A 14 -4.20 -7.13 10.12
CA THR A 14 -3.71 -6.90 8.75
C THR A 14 -3.93 -8.09 7.81
N ASP A 15 -4.62 -9.13 8.30
CA ASP A 15 -4.91 -10.36 7.55
C ASP A 15 -3.63 -10.98 6.96
N LYS A 16 -2.54 -10.95 7.73
CA LYS A 16 -1.24 -11.43 7.28
C LYS A 16 -1.30 -12.94 7.12
N VAL A 17 -0.69 -13.44 6.05
CA VAL A 17 -0.64 -14.87 5.72
C VAL A 17 -0.19 -15.67 6.97
N PRO A 18 -0.86 -16.75 7.38
CA PRO A 18 -0.45 -17.55 8.53
C PRO A 18 0.95 -18.16 8.37
N ALA A 19 1.66 -18.37 9.49
CA ALA A 19 3.07 -18.82 9.48
C ALA A 19 3.27 -20.18 8.80
N ASP A 20 2.33 -21.12 8.95
CA ASP A 20 2.32 -22.44 8.31
C ASP A 20 2.17 -22.38 6.78
N VAL A 21 1.58 -21.31 6.26
CA VAL A 21 1.54 -21.04 4.81
C VAL A 21 2.82 -20.33 4.36
N ARG A 22 3.38 -19.43 5.18
CA ARG A 22 4.65 -18.74 4.89
C ARG A 22 5.85 -19.69 4.79
N THR A 23 5.81 -20.87 5.40
CA THR A 23 6.87 -21.88 5.26
C THR A 23 6.84 -22.60 3.90
N LYS A 24 5.69 -22.64 3.22
CA LYS A 24 5.54 -23.30 1.91
C LYS A 24 6.12 -22.49 0.77
N VAL A 25 6.02 -21.17 0.84
CA VAL A 25 6.55 -20.23 -0.16
C VAL A 25 7.21 -19.07 0.56
N ARG A 26 8.45 -18.73 0.20
CA ARG A 26 9.15 -17.59 0.82
C ARG A 26 8.42 -16.29 0.50
N HIS A 27 7.94 -15.60 1.53
CA HIS A 27 7.32 -14.29 1.41
C HIS A 27 8.35 -13.18 1.67
N HIS A 28 8.29 -12.14 0.86
CA HIS A 28 9.00 -10.87 1.06
C HIS A 28 7.97 -9.77 1.38
N GLY A 29 8.42 -8.67 1.97
CA GLY A 29 7.54 -7.51 2.21
C GLY A 29 6.61 -7.63 3.41
N LEU A 30 6.90 -8.54 4.33
CA LEU A 30 6.21 -8.71 5.60
C LEU A 30 7.15 -8.33 6.75
N ASP A 31 6.61 -7.81 7.85
CA ASP A 31 7.35 -7.63 9.11
C ASP A 31 8.66 -6.83 8.96
N LEU A 32 8.62 -5.76 8.17
CA LEU A 32 9.78 -4.93 7.83
C LEU A 32 10.07 -3.86 8.89
N VAL A 33 9.03 -3.20 9.38
CA VAL A 33 9.12 -2.01 10.24
C VAL A 33 8.26 -2.13 11.48
N GLN A 34 8.58 -1.37 12.52
CA GLN A 34 7.76 -1.25 13.73
C GLN A 34 6.51 -0.39 13.47
N PRO A 35 5.43 -0.55 14.25
CA PRO A 35 4.20 0.23 14.11
C PRO A 35 4.39 1.76 14.11
N ASN A 36 5.37 2.29 14.86
CA ASN A 36 5.68 3.73 14.94
C ASN A 36 6.56 4.26 13.80
N GLU A 37 7.07 3.39 12.94
CA GLU A 37 7.92 3.77 11.80
C GLU A 37 7.08 4.04 10.55
N ARG A 38 7.54 4.95 9.68
CA ARG A 38 6.83 5.23 8.43
C ARG A 38 7.36 4.35 7.31
N TYR A 39 6.47 3.66 6.60
CA TYR A 39 6.82 2.92 5.39
C TYR A 39 6.15 3.54 4.15
N SER A 40 6.95 4.10 3.23
CA SER A 40 6.45 4.83 2.06
C SER A 40 6.38 3.95 0.81
N ALA A 41 5.62 4.40 -0.20
CA ALA A 41 5.58 3.70 -1.49
C ALA A 41 6.92 3.74 -2.23
N GLY A 42 7.69 4.82 -2.09
CA GLY A 42 9.07 4.88 -2.62
C GLY A 42 9.99 3.86 -1.95
N GLN A 43 9.89 3.71 -0.63
CA GLN A 43 10.63 2.67 0.10
C GLN A 43 10.22 1.27 -0.38
N PHE A 44 8.92 0.98 -0.45
CA PHE A 44 8.41 -0.27 -1.02
C PHE A 44 8.97 -0.54 -2.41
N ALA A 45 9.00 0.48 -3.28
CA ALA A 45 9.44 0.32 -4.65
C ALA A 45 10.94 -0.04 -4.75
N ARG A 46 11.78 0.50 -3.85
CA ARG A 46 13.20 0.12 -3.75
C ARG A 46 13.36 -1.31 -3.23
N ASP A 47 12.66 -1.64 -2.15
CA ASP A 47 12.74 -2.97 -1.52
C ASP A 47 12.21 -4.06 -2.46
N ALA A 48 11.09 -3.81 -3.14
CA ALA A 48 10.52 -4.70 -4.14
C ALA A 48 11.51 -5.00 -5.28
N ARG A 49 12.24 -3.99 -5.78
CA ARG A 49 13.27 -4.21 -6.80
C ARG A 49 14.45 -5.03 -6.31
N ALA A 50 14.84 -4.88 -5.04
CA ALA A 50 15.87 -5.73 -4.44
C ALA A 50 15.39 -7.18 -4.34
N TRP A 51 14.16 -7.41 -3.87
CA TRP A 51 13.59 -8.76 -3.80
C TRP A 51 13.42 -9.40 -5.18
N ILE A 52 12.91 -8.65 -6.16
CA ILE A 52 12.75 -9.14 -7.54
C ILE A 52 14.09 -9.60 -8.11
N ARG A 53 15.15 -8.79 -7.98
CA ARG A 53 16.50 -9.17 -8.44
C ARG A 53 17.01 -10.43 -7.73
N GLU A 54 16.79 -10.54 -6.43
CA GLU A 54 17.21 -11.71 -5.65
C GLU A 54 16.41 -12.98 -6.00
N ILE A 55 15.12 -12.86 -6.31
CA ILE A 55 14.27 -13.96 -6.75
C ILE A 55 14.69 -14.43 -8.15
N ILE A 56 14.89 -13.51 -9.09
CA ILE A 56 15.34 -13.82 -10.46
C ILE A 56 16.72 -14.49 -10.44
N LYS A 57 17.65 -14.00 -9.59
CA LYS A 57 18.98 -14.62 -9.44
C LYS A 57 18.93 -16.08 -8.98
N ARG A 58 17.83 -16.50 -8.35
CA ARG A 58 17.57 -17.88 -7.92
C ARG A 58 16.81 -18.70 -8.97
N ASP A 59 16.66 -18.18 -10.19
CA ASP A 59 15.91 -18.79 -11.29
C ASP A 59 14.44 -19.07 -10.90
N ARG A 60 13.81 -18.08 -10.24
CA ARG A 60 12.41 -18.13 -9.81
C ARG A 60 11.64 -16.93 -10.35
N VAL A 61 10.33 -17.11 -10.48
CA VAL A 61 9.41 -16.06 -10.93
C VAL A 61 8.96 -15.21 -9.73
N PRO A 62 9.21 -13.89 -9.71
CA PRO A 62 8.68 -13.00 -8.68
C PRO A 62 7.17 -12.81 -8.85
N VAL A 63 6.41 -13.02 -7.76
CA VAL A 63 4.97 -12.76 -7.73
C VAL A 63 4.67 -11.69 -6.68
N LEU A 64 4.08 -10.58 -7.12
CA LEU A 64 3.68 -9.49 -6.23
C LEU A 64 2.19 -9.60 -5.92
N ALA A 65 1.86 -10.14 -4.75
CA ALA A 65 0.49 -10.23 -4.26
C ALA A 65 0.14 -9.06 -3.33
N GLY A 66 -1.02 -8.42 -3.51
CA GLY A 66 -1.56 -7.44 -2.56
C GLY A 66 -2.47 -6.40 -3.18
N GLY A 67 -3.08 -5.56 -2.34
CA GLY A 67 -4.14 -4.63 -2.75
C GLY A 67 -3.77 -3.14 -2.72
N THR A 68 -2.51 -2.79 -2.40
CA THR A 68 -2.12 -1.37 -2.29
C THR A 68 -1.78 -0.80 -3.67
N GLY A 69 -2.76 -0.21 -4.36
CA GLY A 69 -2.56 0.36 -5.69
C GLY A 69 -1.46 1.42 -5.77
N PHE A 70 -1.24 2.19 -4.70
CA PHE A 70 -0.14 3.17 -4.67
C PHE A 70 1.25 2.52 -4.66
N PHE A 71 1.38 1.31 -4.12
CA PHE A 71 2.63 0.53 -4.21
C PHE A 71 2.84 0.00 -5.61
N LEU A 72 1.79 -0.52 -6.26
CA LEU A 72 1.83 -0.94 -7.66
C LEU A 72 2.26 0.23 -8.55
N ARG A 73 1.65 1.40 -8.35
CA ARG A 73 2.02 2.61 -9.09
C ARG A 73 3.48 2.98 -8.88
N ALA A 74 4.00 2.95 -7.66
CA ALA A 74 5.38 3.33 -7.40
C ALA A 74 6.42 2.39 -8.07
N ILE A 75 6.04 1.15 -8.38
CA ILE A 75 6.91 0.21 -9.11
C ILE A 75 6.73 0.31 -10.64
N THR A 76 5.51 0.54 -11.14
CA THR A 76 5.22 0.62 -12.58
C THR A 76 5.40 2.02 -13.16
N GLU A 77 5.25 3.06 -12.34
CA GLU A 77 5.45 4.47 -12.64
C GLU A 77 6.42 5.05 -11.58
N PRO A 78 7.73 4.86 -11.77
CA PRO A 78 8.73 5.33 -10.82
C PRO A 78 8.54 6.82 -10.53
N ILE A 79 8.56 7.16 -9.24
CA ILE A 79 8.53 8.54 -8.78
C ILE A 79 9.98 9.03 -8.67
N PHE A 80 10.18 10.34 -8.74
CA PHE A 80 11.48 10.94 -8.48
C PHE A 80 12.03 10.55 -7.09
N ALA A 81 13.36 10.58 -6.95
CA ALA A 81 14.05 10.39 -5.68
C ALA A 81 13.57 11.38 -4.62
N GLU A 82 12.93 10.90 -3.55
CA GLU A 82 12.47 11.78 -2.48
C GLU A 82 13.68 12.51 -1.87
N PRO A 83 13.68 13.86 -1.83
CA PRO A 83 14.78 14.61 -1.26
C PRO A 83 14.94 14.29 0.22
N PRO A 84 16.17 14.35 0.75
CA PRO A 84 16.41 14.15 2.17
C PRO A 84 15.70 15.26 2.95
N ILE A 85 14.68 14.89 3.71
CA ILE A 85 13.89 15.80 4.53
C ILE A 85 14.11 15.44 6.01
N ASP A 86 14.46 16.44 6.82
CA ASP A 86 14.58 16.28 8.26
C ASP A 86 13.24 15.85 8.90
N SER A 87 13.25 14.72 9.58
CA SER A 87 12.04 14.08 10.11
C SER A 87 11.40 14.87 11.26
N ALA A 88 12.20 15.55 12.09
CA ALA A 88 11.71 16.37 13.19
C ALA A 88 10.99 17.62 12.67
N ARG A 89 11.60 18.31 11.69
CA ARG A 89 10.98 19.46 11.00
C ARG A 89 9.72 19.05 10.26
N LEU A 90 9.73 17.90 9.58
CA LEU A 90 8.55 17.38 8.90
C LEU A 90 7.40 17.10 9.88
N LYS A 91 7.70 16.50 11.04
CA LYS A 91 6.70 16.24 12.10
C LYS A 91 6.10 17.53 12.63
N MET A 92 6.93 18.54 12.92
CA MET A 92 6.46 19.85 13.38
C MET A 92 5.59 20.54 12.32
N LEU A 93 6.04 20.56 11.07
CA LEU A 93 5.28 21.16 9.97
C LEU A 93 3.94 20.48 9.77
N ARG A 94 3.90 19.14 9.78
CA ARG A 94 2.64 18.38 9.66
C ARG A 94 1.64 18.73 10.76
N ARG A 95 2.11 18.83 12.01
CA ARG A 95 1.26 19.23 13.14
C ARG A 95 0.66 20.62 12.92
N TYR A 96 1.44 21.55 12.37
CA TYR A 96 0.93 22.88 12.03
C TYR A 96 -0.05 22.84 10.85
N LEU A 97 0.29 22.15 9.76
CA LEU A 97 -0.58 22.05 8.58
C LEU A 97 -1.92 21.38 8.91
N SER A 98 -1.96 20.44 9.87
CA SER A 98 -3.20 19.81 10.31
C SER A 98 -4.16 20.75 11.05
N THR A 99 -3.67 21.90 11.56
CA THR A 99 -4.55 22.90 12.19
C THR A 99 -5.15 23.88 11.18
N LEU A 100 -4.71 23.85 9.92
CA LEU A 100 -5.15 24.78 8.89
C LEU A 100 -6.35 24.24 8.12
N ASP A 101 -7.23 25.15 7.73
CA ASP A 101 -8.34 24.82 6.85
C ASP A 101 -7.87 24.53 5.41
N HIS A 102 -8.70 23.79 4.67
CA HIS A 102 -8.42 23.40 3.29
C HIS A 102 -8.19 24.61 2.36
N ARG A 103 -8.89 25.73 2.58
CA ARG A 103 -8.77 26.92 1.72
C ARG A 103 -7.42 27.60 1.92
N VAL A 104 -6.92 27.62 3.15
CA VAL A 104 -5.57 28.11 3.49
C VAL A 104 -4.52 27.23 2.82
N LEU A 105 -4.64 25.91 2.94
CA LEU A 105 -3.72 24.98 2.27
C LEU A 105 -3.72 25.18 0.75
N ALA A 106 -4.89 25.32 0.13
CA ALA A 106 -5.01 25.59 -1.31
C ALA A 106 -4.32 26.89 -1.72
N LYS A 107 -4.46 27.96 -0.93
CA LYS A 107 -3.79 29.24 -1.16
C LYS A 107 -2.27 29.12 -1.05
N TRP A 108 -1.77 28.36 -0.08
CA TRP A 108 -0.33 28.11 0.08
C TRP A 108 0.21 27.33 -1.11
N VAL A 109 -0.45 26.24 -1.50
CA VAL A 109 -0.10 25.45 -2.68
C VAL A 109 -0.04 26.32 -3.93
N GLY A 110 -1.07 27.14 -4.19
CA GLY A 110 -1.10 28.02 -5.37
C GLY A 110 0.03 29.04 -5.44
N ARG A 111 0.69 29.36 -4.31
CA ARG A 111 1.87 30.24 -4.27
C ARG A 111 3.18 29.48 -4.31
N LEU A 112 3.25 28.33 -3.65
CA LEU A 112 4.46 27.53 -3.49
C LEU A 112 4.75 26.66 -4.71
N ASP A 113 3.71 26.14 -5.37
CA ASP A 113 3.82 25.26 -6.53
C ASP A 113 2.60 25.46 -7.46
N PRO A 114 2.58 26.57 -8.24
CA PRO A 114 1.46 26.88 -9.13
C PRO A 114 1.20 25.80 -10.19
N GLU A 115 2.25 25.14 -10.67
CA GLU A 115 2.18 24.10 -11.69
C GLU A 115 1.42 22.88 -11.21
N ARG A 116 1.61 22.48 -9.94
CA ARG A 116 0.92 21.33 -9.35
C ARG A 116 -0.39 21.71 -8.65
N ALA A 117 -0.77 22.99 -8.64
CA ALA A 117 -1.82 23.48 -7.76
C ALA A 117 -3.17 22.79 -7.97
N SER A 118 -3.64 22.67 -9.22
CA SER A 118 -4.90 21.97 -9.52
C SER A 118 -4.84 20.51 -9.05
N LEU A 119 -3.82 19.76 -9.47
CA LEU A 119 -3.65 18.35 -9.10
C LEU A 119 -3.59 18.13 -7.57
N ALA A 120 -2.96 19.05 -6.85
CA ALA A 120 -2.82 19.01 -5.40
C ALA A 120 -4.14 19.35 -4.69
N ILE A 121 -4.84 20.39 -5.13
CA ILE A 121 -6.14 20.82 -4.57
C ILE A 121 -7.20 19.75 -4.81
N ASP A 122 -7.28 19.22 -6.04
CA ASP A 122 -8.23 18.15 -6.39
C ASP A 122 -7.91 16.84 -5.66
N GLY A 123 -6.64 16.63 -5.29
CA GLY A 123 -6.19 15.50 -4.48
C GLY A 123 -6.43 15.65 -2.98
N GLY A 124 -6.94 16.80 -2.52
CA GLY A 124 -7.34 17.07 -1.15
C GLY A 124 -6.19 17.36 -0.16
N PRO A 125 -6.51 17.45 1.15
CA PRO A 125 -5.60 17.95 2.19
C PRO A 125 -4.24 17.27 2.22
N GLN A 126 -4.20 15.95 2.09
CA GLN A 126 -2.93 15.20 2.16
C GLN A 126 -1.99 15.55 1.00
N ARG A 127 -2.52 15.74 -0.21
CA ARG A 127 -1.71 16.08 -1.39
C ARG A 127 -1.27 17.55 -1.36
N MET A 128 -2.14 18.43 -0.87
CA MET A 128 -1.77 19.83 -0.62
C MET A 128 -0.67 19.92 0.45
N SER A 129 -0.84 19.27 1.60
CA SER A 129 0.18 19.24 2.66
C SER A 129 1.48 18.67 2.15
N ARG A 130 1.48 17.58 1.37
CA ARG A 130 2.72 17.04 0.77
C ARG A 130 3.41 18.03 -0.16
N THR A 131 2.66 18.79 -0.95
CA THR A 131 3.20 19.82 -1.83
C THR A 131 3.88 20.92 -1.01
N ILE A 132 3.22 21.39 0.05
CA ILE A 132 3.76 22.38 0.98
C ILE A 132 5.00 21.85 1.72
N GLU A 133 4.93 20.62 2.24
CA GLU A 133 6.02 19.94 2.97
C GLU A 133 7.30 19.92 2.15
N VAL A 134 7.23 19.47 0.89
CA VAL A 134 8.41 19.38 0.02
C VAL A 134 8.93 20.76 -0.30
N THR A 135 8.07 21.72 -0.69
CA THR A 135 8.54 23.05 -1.06
C THR A 135 9.20 23.77 0.11
N LEU A 136 8.61 23.74 1.31
CA LEU A 136 9.14 24.46 2.47
C LEU A 136 10.41 23.81 3.03
N LEU A 137 10.52 22.48 3.02
CA LEU A 137 11.65 21.78 3.63
C LEU A 137 12.84 21.64 2.68
N THR A 138 12.61 21.73 1.37
CA THR A 138 13.67 21.60 0.35
C THR A 138 14.01 22.92 -0.35
N GLY A 139 13.16 23.95 -0.19
CA GLY A 139 13.27 25.21 -0.91
C GLY A 139 12.89 25.13 -2.40
N ARG A 140 12.49 23.96 -2.90
CA ARG A 140 12.18 23.72 -4.32
C ARG A 140 10.76 23.15 -4.49
N PRO A 141 9.96 23.66 -5.45
CA PRO A 141 8.62 23.14 -5.70
C PRO A 141 8.60 21.64 -6.00
N LEU A 142 7.56 20.93 -5.56
CA LEU A 142 7.39 19.50 -5.82
C LEU A 142 7.31 19.21 -7.33
N SER A 143 6.75 20.11 -8.13
CA SER A 143 6.74 20.01 -9.59
C SER A 143 8.15 19.99 -10.19
N SER A 144 9.08 20.80 -9.66
CA SER A 144 10.47 20.83 -10.11
C SER A 144 11.18 19.51 -9.84
N TRP A 145 10.95 18.90 -8.68
CA TRP A 145 11.47 17.57 -8.36
C TRP A 145 10.94 16.51 -9.33
N HIS A 146 9.64 16.53 -9.66
CA HIS A 146 9.07 15.61 -10.64
C HIS A 146 9.65 15.75 -12.05
N ARG A 147 10.09 16.95 -12.44
CA ARG A 147 10.58 17.24 -13.80
C ARG A 147 12.07 16.97 -13.95
N GLU A 148 12.85 17.39 -12.96
CA GLU A 148 14.31 17.51 -13.09
C GLU A 148 15.07 16.40 -12.37
N SER A 149 14.42 15.70 -11.43
CA SER A 149 15.12 14.67 -10.67
C SER A 149 15.13 13.36 -11.43
N PRO A 150 16.25 12.61 -11.36
CA PRO A 150 16.29 11.29 -11.93
C PRO A 150 15.19 10.44 -11.28
N LEU A 151 14.61 9.56 -12.09
CA LEU A 151 13.74 8.52 -11.58
C LEU A 151 14.54 7.65 -10.63
N ASP A 152 13.91 7.20 -9.54
CA ASP A 152 14.57 6.32 -8.57
C ASP A 152 14.98 4.97 -9.17
N ALA A 153 14.34 4.56 -10.27
CA ALA A 153 14.64 3.36 -11.05
C ALA A 153 13.79 3.30 -12.32
N ASP A 154 14.05 2.31 -13.19
CA ASP A 154 13.20 1.98 -14.33
C ASP A 154 11.82 1.45 -13.89
N ALA A 155 10.84 1.63 -14.77
CA ALA A 155 9.49 1.09 -14.62
C ALA A 155 9.52 -0.43 -14.70
N LEU A 156 8.95 -1.09 -13.69
CA LEU A 156 8.74 -2.53 -13.75
C LEU A 156 7.52 -2.83 -14.61
N THR A 157 7.72 -3.67 -15.62
CA THR A 157 6.66 -4.24 -16.44
C THR A 157 6.39 -5.69 -16.03
N GLY A 158 5.16 -6.15 -16.19
CA GLY A 158 4.78 -7.51 -15.86
C GLY A 158 3.32 -7.79 -16.14
N LEU A 159 2.94 -9.07 -16.09
CA LEU A 159 1.57 -9.50 -16.17
C LEU A 159 0.80 -9.04 -14.93
N ILE A 160 -0.26 -8.27 -15.12
CA ILE A 160 -1.16 -7.85 -14.04
C ILE A 160 -2.42 -8.70 -14.10
N ILE A 161 -2.65 -9.42 -13.01
CA ILE A 161 -3.88 -10.18 -12.76
C ILE A 161 -4.73 -9.43 -11.74
N GLN A 162 -5.99 -9.17 -12.09
CA GLN A 162 -7.00 -8.69 -11.17
C GLN A 162 -7.98 -9.82 -10.83
N LEU A 163 -8.06 -10.17 -9.55
CA LEU A 163 -9.10 -11.03 -9.03
C LEU A 163 -10.38 -10.20 -8.82
N GLU A 164 -11.43 -10.49 -9.57
CA GLU A 164 -12.71 -9.80 -9.48
C GLU A 164 -13.71 -10.64 -8.68
N LEU A 165 -14.39 -10.00 -7.73
CA LEU A 165 -15.40 -10.64 -6.90
C LEU A 165 -16.67 -9.80 -6.94
N PRO A 166 -17.86 -10.41 -7.13
CA PRO A 166 -19.12 -9.71 -7.05
C PRO A 166 -19.25 -8.94 -5.74
N ARG A 167 -19.83 -7.73 -5.81
CA ARG A 167 -19.89 -6.81 -4.66
C ARG A 167 -20.58 -7.41 -3.44
N GLU A 168 -21.64 -8.18 -3.65
CA GLU A 168 -22.41 -8.81 -2.57
C GLU A 168 -21.57 -9.85 -1.84
N GLU A 169 -20.91 -10.72 -2.59
CA GLU A 169 -19.99 -11.73 -2.06
C GLU A 169 -18.79 -11.10 -1.34
N MET A 170 -18.23 -10.02 -1.90
CA MET A 170 -17.16 -9.26 -1.25
C MET A 170 -17.61 -8.68 0.10
N CYS A 171 -18.79 -8.07 0.17
CA CYS A 171 -19.34 -7.54 1.41
C CYS A 171 -19.57 -8.64 2.45
N LYS A 172 -20.09 -9.79 2.01
CA LYS A 172 -20.32 -10.96 2.86
C LYS A 172 -19.00 -11.47 3.46
N ARG A 173 -17.99 -11.74 2.63
CA ARG A 173 -16.67 -12.20 3.08
C ARG A 173 -15.98 -11.20 4.00
N ILE A 174 -16.11 -9.89 3.75
CA ILE A 174 -15.61 -8.85 4.66
C ILE A 174 -16.25 -8.97 6.04
N ASN A 175 -17.58 -9.14 6.10
CA ASN A 175 -18.29 -9.23 7.37
C ASN A 175 -17.88 -10.48 8.18
N GLU A 176 -17.84 -11.64 7.50
CA GLU A 176 -17.41 -12.91 8.09
C GLU A 176 -15.97 -12.83 8.60
N ARG A 177 -15.08 -12.21 7.80
CA ARG A 177 -13.67 -12.04 8.17
C ARG A 177 -13.49 -11.19 9.43
N VAL A 178 -14.27 -10.11 9.60
CA VAL A 178 -14.16 -9.28 10.82
C VAL A 178 -14.51 -10.08 12.06
N THR A 179 -15.57 -10.88 12.00
CA THR A 179 -15.94 -11.79 13.10
C THR A 179 -14.79 -12.77 13.38
N TYR A 180 -14.25 -13.40 12.34
CA TYR A 180 -13.12 -14.33 12.47
C TYR A 180 -11.85 -13.68 13.04
N MET A 181 -11.55 -12.42 12.69
CA MET A 181 -10.41 -11.69 13.25
C MET A 181 -10.55 -11.53 14.77
N VAL A 182 -11.74 -11.16 15.25
CA VAL A 182 -12.00 -11.02 16.68
C VAL A 182 -11.89 -12.37 17.39
N GLU A 183 -12.48 -13.42 16.83
CA GLU A 183 -12.38 -14.79 17.36
C GLU A 183 -10.94 -15.29 17.45
N ARG A 184 -10.09 -14.90 16.49
CA ARG A 184 -8.65 -15.23 16.49
C ARG A 184 -7.81 -14.41 17.46
N GLY A 185 -8.40 -13.44 18.15
CA GLY A 185 -7.69 -12.64 19.16
C GLY A 185 -7.22 -11.28 18.68
N LEU A 186 -7.90 -10.64 17.71
CA LEU A 186 -7.61 -9.24 17.32
C LEU A 186 -7.55 -8.31 18.53
N VAL A 187 -8.46 -8.48 19.51
CA VAL A 187 -8.46 -7.69 20.75
C VAL A 187 -7.15 -7.85 21.54
N SER A 188 -6.64 -9.08 21.61
CA SER A 188 -5.40 -9.38 22.32
C SER A 188 -4.17 -8.84 21.58
N GLU A 189 -4.16 -8.90 20.25
CA GLU A 189 -3.12 -8.29 19.42
C GLU A 189 -3.05 -6.77 19.64
N VAL A 190 -4.20 -6.08 19.56
CA VAL A 190 -4.26 -4.62 19.76
C VAL A 190 -3.84 -4.25 21.17
N ARG A 191 -4.31 -4.98 22.19
CA ARG A 191 -3.90 -4.75 23.60
C ARG A 191 -2.38 -4.87 23.75
N SER A 192 -1.78 -5.93 23.19
CA SER A 192 -0.33 -6.16 23.28
C SER A 192 0.48 -5.03 22.63
N LEU A 193 -0.01 -4.46 21.53
CA LEU A 193 0.63 -3.31 20.89
C LEU A 193 0.55 -2.04 21.75
N LEU A 194 -0.59 -1.79 22.40
CA LEU A 194 -0.74 -0.66 23.32
C LEU A 194 0.14 -0.83 24.57
N GLU A 195 0.21 -2.02 25.14
CA GLU A 195 1.09 -2.35 26.27
C GLU A 195 2.58 -2.22 25.91
N ALA A 196 2.94 -2.46 24.65
CA ALA A 196 4.29 -2.22 24.12
C ALA A 196 4.61 -0.72 23.92
N GLY A 197 3.67 0.19 24.19
CA GLY A 197 3.86 1.64 24.13
C GLY A 197 3.55 2.28 22.78
N TYR A 198 2.95 1.53 21.84
CA TYR A 198 2.45 2.11 20.59
C TYR A 198 1.13 2.86 20.84
N THR A 199 0.89 3.90 20.05
CA THR A 199 -0.29 4.76 20.15
C THR A 199 -1.13 4.69 18.88
N PHE A 200 -2.41 5.03 18.94
CA PHE A 200 -3.31 5.03 17.77
C PHE A 200 -2.93 6.04 16.66
N ASP A 201 -2.01 6.97 16.97
CA ASP A 201 -1.44 7.93 16.03
C ASP A 201 -0.21 7.37 15.28
N ASP A 202 0.33 6.23 15.71
CA ASP A 202 1.45 5.59 15.04
C ASP A 202 1.05 5.12 13.63
N PRO A 203 1.94 5.27 12.63
CA PRO A 203 1.61 5.00 11.22
C PRO A 203 0.95 3.63 10.98
N GLY A 204 1.44 2.57 11.62
CA GLY A 204 0.88 1.22 11.55
C GLY A 204 -0.53 1.15 12.14
N MET A 205 -0.72 1.73 13.33
CA MET A 205 -1.96 1.69 14.13
C MET A 205 -3.13 2.43 13.49
N THR A 206 -2.89 3.22 12.44
CA THR A 206 -3.96 3.84 11.63
C THR A 206 -4.74 2.86 10.75
N ALA A 207 -4.40 1.56 10.77
CA ALA A 207 -5.07 0.52 9.99
C ALA A 207 -6.49 0.27 10.53
N THR A 208 -7.44 0.01 9.62
CA THR A 208 -8.79 -0.40 10.00
C THR A 208 -8.72 -1.67 10.84
N GLY A 209 -9.39 -1.68 11.99
CA GLY A 209 -9.30 -2.76 12.99
C GLY A 209 -8.59 -2.33 14.26
N TYR A 210 -7.56 -1.50 14.17
CA TYR A 210 -6.73 -1.18 15.33
C TYR A 210 -7.31 -0.02 16.15
N ARG A 211 -7.74 1.06 15.48
CA ARG A 211 -8.35 2.21 16.16
C ARG A 211 -9.68 1.86 16.80
N GLU A 212 -10.52 1.12 16.08
CA GLU A 212 -11.84 0.72 16.55
C GLU A 212 -11.74 -0.17 17.81
N ILE A 213 -10.80 -1.11 17.82
CA ILE A 213 -10.55 -1.97 18.99
C ILE A 213 -9.88 -1.21 20.13
N ALA A 214 -8.99 -0.25 19.84
CA ALA A 214 -8.42 0.60 20.88
C ALA A 214 -9.50 1.39 21.63
N GLN A 215 -10.46 2.00 20.92
CA GLN A 215 -11.60 2.70 21.52
C GLN A 215 -12.47 1.75 22.38
N TYR A 216 -12.64 0.51 21.96
CA TYR A 216 -13.29 -0.52 22.78
C TYR A 216 -12.50 -0.80 24.07
N LEU A 217 -11.17 -0.92 23.98
CA LEU A 217 -10.30 -1.15 25.14
C LEU A 217 -10.27 0.04 26.11
N GLU A 218 -10.49 1.26 25.62
CA GLU A 218 -10.61 2.49 26.42
C GLU A 218 -11.99 2.65 27.08
N GLY A 219 -12.99 1.84 26.65
CA GLY A 219 -14.36 1.89 27.17
C GLY A 219 -15.27 2.90 26.48
N ASP A 220 -14.83 3.49 25.36
CA ASP A 220 -15.59 4.49 24.60
C ASP A 220 -16.73 3.87 23.77
N GLN A 221 -16.63 2.58 23.45
CA GLN A 221 -17.66 1.83 22.72
C GLN A 221 -17.66 0.34 23.09
N THR A 222 -18.74 -0.36 22.74
CA THR A 222 -18.84 -1.81 22.86
C THR A 222 -18.05 -2.54 21.76
N LEU A 223 -17.74 -3.81 21.98
CA LEU A 223 -17.04 -4.63 20.98
C LEU A 223 -17.87 -4.78 19.69
N GLU A 224 -19.19 -4.89 19.79
CA GLU A 224 -20.05 -5.02 18.61
C GLU A 224 -20.08 -3.71 17.79
N GLU A 225 -20.10 -2.55 18.46
CA GLU A 225 -19.99 -1.25 17.77
C GLU A 225 -18.65 -1.11 17.04
N ALA A 226 -17.55 -1.49 17.70
CA ALA A 226 -16.23 -1.54 17.08
C ALA A 226 -16.23 -2.47 15.85
N MET A 227 -16.79 -3.68 15.97
CA MET A 227 -16.89 -4.64 14.87
C MET A 227 -17.69 -4.08 13.69
N GLU A 228 -18.82 -3.42 13.92
CA GLU A 228 -19.60 -2.82 12.83
C GLU A 228 -18.86 -1.64 12.15
N GLU A 229 -18.10 -0.86 12.92
CA GLU A 229 -17.22 0.15 12.34
C GLU A 229 -16.11 -0.45 11.47
N ILE A 230 -15.45 -1.52 11.93
CA ILE A 230 -14.42 -2.23 11.15
C ILE A 230 -15.04 -2.75 9.85
N ARG A 231 -16.21 -3.39 9.89
CA ARG A 231 -16.92 -3.88 8.70
C ARG A 231 -17.18 -2.74 7.72
N ARG A 232 -17.73 -1.62 8.20
CA ARG A 232 -18.04 -0.42 7.40
C ARG A 232 -16.79 0.20 6.79
N ASN A 233 -15.72 0.38 7.56
CA ASN A 233 -14.47 0.98 7.09
C ASN A 233 -13.74 0.06 6.11
N THR A 234 -13.79 -1.26 6.31
CA THR A 234 -13.25 -2.25 5.37
C THR A 234 -14.00 -2.24 4.03
N ARG A 235 -15.35 -2.17 4.04
CA ARG A 235 -16.16 -2.04 2.82
C ARG A 235 -15.83 -0.74 2.06
N ARG A 236 -15.64 0.38 2.78
CA ARG A 236 -15.20 1.66 2.18
C ARG A 236 -13.80 1.56 1.57
N TYR A 237 -12.88 0.87 2.24
CA TYR A 237 -11.54 0.63 1.72
C TYR A 237 -11.57 -0.22 0.44
N ALA A 238 -12.28 -1.35 0.44
CA ALA A 238 -12.45 -2.20 -0.74
C ALA A 238 -13.06 -1.44 -1.93
N ARG A 239 -14.07 -0.59 -1.69
CA ARG A 239 -14.65 0.28 -2.73
C ARG A 239 -13.62 1.25 -3.33
N ARG A 240 -12.74 1.83 -2.50
CA ARG A 240 -11.66 2.70 -2.98
C ARG A 240 -10.65 1.92 -3.83
N GLN A 241 -10.32 0.68 -3.44
CA GLN A 241 -9.44 -0.19 -4.22
C GLN A 241 -10.03 -0.50 -5.59
N LEU A 242 -11.31 -0.92 -5.65
CA LEU A 242 -11.99 -1.20 -6.93
C LEU A 242 -12.04 0.04 -7.84
N THR A 243 -12.34 1.21 -7.29
CA THR A 243 -12.31 2.47 -8.07
C THR A 243 -10.90 2.78 -8.57
N TRP A 244 -9.87 2.52 -7.76
CA TRP A 244 -8.50 2.71 -8.19
C TRP A 244 -8.13 1.73 -9.31
N PHE A 245 -8.40 0.43 -9.15
CA PHE A 245 -8.07 -0.59 -10.14
C PHE A 245 -8.71 -0.30 -11.51
N ARG A 246 -10.00 0.02 -11.52
CA ARG A 246 -10.75 0.34 -12.75
C ARG A 246 -10.19 1.55 -13.52
N ASN A 247 -9.59 2.51 -12.84
CA ASN A 247 -9.16 3.77 -13.45
C ASN A 247 -7.64 3.87 -13.65
N GLN A 248 -6.86 2.96 -13.08
CA GLN A 248 -5.40 3.08 -13.01
C GLN A 248 -4.67 1.83 -13.50
N LEU A 249 -5.34 0.68 -13.61
CA LEU A 249 -4.74 -0.48 -14.26
C LEU A 249 -4.72 -0.30 -15.79
N PRO A 250 -3.69 -0.82 -16.47
CA PRO A 250 -3.63 -0.77 -17.93
C PRO A 250 -4.71 -1.65 -18.55
N SER A 251 -5.07 -1.38 -19.80
CA SER A 251 -6.02 -2.18 -20.58
C SER A 251 -5.58 -3.63 -20.80
N THR A 252 -4.30 -3.94 -20.58
CA THR A 252 -3.72 -5.27 -20.69
C THR A 252 -3.98 -6.15 -19.46
N VAL A 253 -4.58 -5.63 -18.39
CA VAL A 253 -4.92 -6.39 -17.19
C VAL A 253 -5.79 -7.61 -17.54
N ARG A 254 -5.45 -8.77 -16.96
CA ARG A 254 -6.28 -9.98 -17.04
C ARG A 254 -7.17 -10.06 -15.83
N ILE A 255 -8.48 -10.15 -16.05
CA ILE A 255 -9.48 -10.27 -14.98
C ILE A 255 -9.82 -11.74 -14.82
N ILE A 256 -9.75 -12.24 -13.58
CA ILE A 256 -10.09 -13.62 -13.22
C ILE A 256 -11.19 -13.58 -12.16
N ASP A 257 -12.21 -14.40 -12.34
CA ASP A 257 -13.32 -14.54 -11.39
C ASP A 257 -12.87 -15.23 -10.10
N ALA A 258 -12.93 -14.50 -8.99
CA ALA A 258 -12.56 -14.98 -7.66
C ALA A 258 -13.65 -15.81 -6.96
N THR A 259 -14.81 -15.99 -7.60
CA THR A 259 -15.83 -16.96 -7.16
C THR A 259 -15.53 -18.38 -7.66
N ALA A 260 -14.73 -18.52 -8.72
CA ALA A 260 -14.32 -19.82 -9.26
C ALA A 260 -13.40 -20.58 -8.27
N SER A 261 -13.21 -21.89 -8.50
CA SER A 261 -12.32 -22.71 -7.68
C SER A 261 -10.86 -22.20 -7.74
N ILE A 262 -10.09 -22.46 -6.69
CA ILE A 262 -8.67 -22.09 -6.64
C ILE A 262 -7.90 -22.73 -7.81
N ASP A 263 -8.22 -23.97 -8.16
CA ASP A 263 -7.58 -24.68 -9.28
C ASP A 263 -7.85 -23.98 -10.62
N PHE A 264 -9.09 -23.53 -10.85
CA PHE A 264 -9.44 -22.75 -12.03
C PHE A 264 -8.67 -21.42 -12.06
N GLN A 265 -8.67 -20.69 -10.95
CA GLN A 265 -7.96 -19.41 -10.84
C GLN A 265 -6.45 -19.60 -11.11
N ALA A 266 -5.84 -20.62 -10.51
CA ALA A 266 -4.42 -20.93 -10.70
C ALA A 266 -4.10 -21.28 -12.16
N THR A 267 -4.96 -22.08 -12.80
CA THR A 267 -4.82 -22.45 -14.22
C THR A 267 -4.92 -21.21 -15.10
N ALA A 268 -5.92 -20.36 -14.90
CA ALA A 268 -6.09 -19.12 -15.65
C ALA A 268 -4.91 -18.15 -15.50
N VAL A 269 -4.29 -18.08 -14.32
CA VAL A 269 -3.05 -17.31 -14.11
C VAL A 269 -1.89 -17.89 -14.92
N LEU A 270 -1.73 -19.22 -14.92
CA LEU A 270 -0.66 -19.90 -15.65
C LEU A 270 -0.83 -19.74 -17.17
N ASP A 271 -2.05 -19.88 -17.69
CA ASP A 271 -2.35 -19.69 -19.11
C ASP A 271 -2.02 -18.26 -19.55
N ALA A 272 -2.46 -17.26 -18.77
CA ALA A 272 -2.13 -15.87 -19.03
C ALA A 272 -0.61 -15.59 -18.98
N TRP A 273 0.12 -16.28 -18.10
CA TRP A 273 1.58 -16.18 -18.01
C TRP A 273 2.26 -16.77 -19.25
N VAL A 274 1.83 -17.96 -19.68
CA VAL A 274 2.36 -18.65 -20.87
C VAL A 274 2.08 -17.83 -22.13
N GLU A 275 0.87 -17.32 -22.33
CA GLU A 275 0.52 -16.46 -23.46
C GLU A 275 1.48 -15.28 -23.63
N VAL A 276 1.77 -14.58 -22.53
CA VAL A 276 2.67 -13.42 -22.55
C VAL A 276 4.12 -13.83 -22.84
N HIS A 277 4.57 -14.97 -22.32
CA HIS A 277 5.95 -15.46 -22.51
C HIS A 277 6.19 -16.07 -23.89
N GLU A 278 5.19 -16.74 -24.47
CA GLU A 278 5.26 -17.25 -25.83
C GLU A 278 5.22 -16.12 -26.87
N GLN A 279 4.44 -15.05 -26.60
CA GLN A 279 4.39 -13.87 -27.47
C GLN A 279 5.65 -12.99 -27.41
N THR A 280 6.43 -13.05 -26.31
CA THR A 280 7.64 -12.23 -26.16
C THR A 280 8.92 -12.90 -26.69
N GLY A 281 8.88 -14.19 -27.08
CA GLY A 281 10.08 -14.93 -27.48
C GLY A 281 11.14 -14.97 -26.36
N PRO A 282 12.26 -15.69 -26.52
CA PRO A 282 13.31 -15.70 -25.49
C PRO A 282 14.02 -14.34 -25.45
N GLN A 283 13.52 -13.39 -24.64
CA GLN A 283 14.22 -12.16 -24.33
C GLN A 283 15.17 -12.36 -23.13
N ILE A 284 16.46 -12.36 -23.47
CA ILE A 284 17.63 -12.00 -22.65
C ILE A 284 18.19 -13.13 -21.75
N ARG A 285 19.07 -13.95 -22.35
CA ARG A 285 20.33 -14.29 -21.66
C ARG A 285 21.14 -13.00 -21.61
N GLY A 286 21.56 -12.60 -20.42
CA GLY A 286 22.37 -11.39 -20.23
C GLY A 286 23.66 -11.49 -21.03
N ASP A 287 23.90 -10.48 -21.87
CA ASP A 287 25.24 -10.21 -22.38
C ASP A 287 26.13 -9.84 -21.19
N GLU A 288 27.09 -10.71 -20.88
CA GLU A 288 28.25 -10.34 -20.10
C GLU A 288 29.03 -9.27 -20.88
N PRO A 289 29.48 -8.17 -20.25
CA PRO A 289 30.42 -7.28 -20.89
C PRO A 289 31.75 -8.04 -21.06
N SER A 290 32.14 -8.26 -22.30
CA SER A 290 33.47 -8.71 -22.67
C SER A 290 34.50 -7.63 -22.30
N LEU A 291 35.57 -8.09 -21.66
CA LEU A 291 36.86 -7.46 -21.31
C LEU A 291 37.15 -6.05 -21.85
#